data_AF-M4U5E6-F1
#
_entry.id   AF-M4U5E6-F1
#
_cell.length_a   1.000
_cell.length_b   1.000
_cell.length_c   1.000
_cell.angle_alpha   90.00
_cell.angle_beta   90.00
_cell.angle_gamma   90.00
#
_symmetry.space_group_name_H-M   'P 1'
#
loop_
_entity.id
_entity.type
_entity.pdbx_description
1 polymer ?
#
loop_
_entity_poly.entity_id
_entity_poly.type
_entity_poly.pdbx_seq_one_letter_code
_entity_poly.pdbx_strand_id
1 'polypeptide(L)'
;MELKKQQQARLLEIDKKRKSIRFLDIPAMLVIGVGIFAKMDKAPQLLHPLLADPVWINSALAIALTCTAICTFISIKLALESNKLKKALNI
;
A
#
# COMPACT_ATOMS: atom_id res chain seq x y z
N MET A 1 10.67 -14.32 -31.38
CA MET A 1 9.73 -13.19 -31.21
C MET A 1 8.72 -13.45 -30.08
N GLU A 2 8.36 -14.71 -29.82
CA GLU A 2 7.37 -15.10 -28.79
C GLU A 2 7.83 -14.87 -27.34
N LEU A 3 9.11 -15.08 -27.02
CA LEU A 3 9.65 -14.90 -25.67
C LEU A 3 9.48 -13.45 -25.14
N LYS A 4 9.71 -12.45 -25.99
CA LYS A 4 9.54 -11.03 -25.64
C LYS A 4 8.06 -10.68 -25.39
N LYS A 5 7.14 -11.22 -26.21
CA LYS A 5 5.69 -11.08 -26.00
C LYS A 5 5.24 -11.69 -24.68
N GLN A 6 5.78 -12.87 -24.34
CA GLN A 6 5.44 -13.56 -23.09
C GLN A 6 5.95 -12.81 -21.85
N GLN A 7 7.15 -12.22 -21.92
CA GLN A 7 7.71 -11.38 -20.85
C GLN A 7 6.94 -10.06 -20.69
N GLN A 8 6.50 -9.43 -21.79
CA GLN A 8 5.64 -8.24 -21.75
C GLN A 8 4.26 -8.53 -21.13
N ALA A 9 3.65 -9.67 -21.46
CA ALA A 9 2.38 -10.09 -20.86
C ALA A 9 2.51 -10.26 -19.33
N ARG A 10 3.60 -10.87 -18.85
CA ARG A 10 3.88 -11.00 -17.41
C ARG A 10 4.10 -9.64 -16.73
N LEU A 11 4.76 -8.68 -17.40
CA LEU A 11 4.90 -7.32 -16.87
C LEU A 11 3.54 -6.63 -16.68
N LEU A 12 2.64 -6.75 -17.66
CA LEU A 12 1.29 -6.19 -17.57
C LEU A 12 0.48 -6.83 -16.42
N GLU A 13 0.62 -8.13 -16.19
CA GLU A 13 0.00 -8.81 -15.05
C GLU A 13 0.53 -8.31 -13.71
N ILE A 14 1.86 -8.12 -13.59
CA ILE A 14 2.49 -7.57 -12.38
C ILE A 14 1.99 -6.14 -12.13
N ASP A 15 1.92 -5.30 -13.17
CA ASP A 15 1.39 -3.94 -13.04
C ASP A 15 -0.08 -3.93 -12.63
N LYS A 16 -0.90 -4.86 -13.14
CA LYS A 16 -2.31 -4.99 -12.74
C LYS A 16 -2.43 -5.39 -11.27
N LYS A 17 -1.63 -6.35 -10.80
CA LYS A 17 -1.57 -6.74 -9.38
C LYS A 17 -1.10 -5.58 -8.51
N ARG A 18 -0.09 -4.82 -8.95
CA ARG A 18 0.42 -3.66 -8.24
C ARG A 18 -0.65 -2.56 -8.10
N LYS A 19 -1.42 -2.29 -9.16
CA LYS A 19 -2.59 -1.38 -9.08
C LYS A 19 -3.63 -1.88 -8.09
N SER A 20 -3.94 -3.17 -8.10
CA SER A 20 -4.91 -3.76 -7.18
C SER A 20 -4.48 -3.63 -5.71
N ILE A 21 -3.19 -3.86 -5.42
CA ILE A 21 -2.64 -3.69 -4.07
C ILE A 21 -2.71 -2.21 -3.67
N ARG A 22 -2.40 -1.29 -4.59
CA ARG A 22 -2.46 0.14 -4.35
C ARG A 22 -3.86 0.64 -3.97
N PHE A 23 -4.92 0.02 -4.51
CA PHE A 23 -6.30 0.34 -4.11
C PHE A 23 -6.60 -0.02 -2.65
N LEU A 24 -5.96 -1.04 -2.10
CA LEU A 24 -6.07 -1.43 -0.68
C LEU A 24 -5.13 -0.61 0.21
N ASP A 25 -3.96 -0.23 -0.32
CA ASP A 25 -2.92 0.48 0.42
C ASP A 25 -3.28 1.96 0.67
N ILE A 26 -3.96 2.61 -0.29
CA ILE A 26 -4.42 4.02 -0.15
C ILE A 26 -5.31 4.25 1.08
N PRO A 27 -6.41 3.51 1.29
CA PRO A 27 -7.24 3.70 2.48
C PRO A 27 -6.50 3.37 3.78
N ALA A 28 -5.61 2.37 3.77
CA ALA A 28 -4.78 2.06 4.93
C ALA A 28 -3.81 3.22 5.26
N MET A 29 -3.17 3.81 4.26
CA MET A 29 -2.33 5.00 4.44
C MET A 29 -3.11 6.21 4.95
N LEU A 30 -4.34 6.42 4.48
CA LEU A 30 -5.20 7.48 5.00
C LEU A 30 -5.52 7.28 6.48
N VAL A 31 -5.88 6.06 6.88
CA VAL A 31 -6.13 5.73 8.29
C VAL A 31 -4.88 5.94 9.14
N ILE A 32 -3.70 5.58 8.64
CA ILE A 32 -2.43 5.83 9.33
C ILE A 32 -2.19 7.34 9.48
N GLY A 33 -2.37 8.12 8.41
CA GLY A 33 -2.17 9.57 8.44
C GLY A 33 -3.12 10.26 9.43
N VAL A 34 -4.41 9.90 9.40
CA VAL A 34 -5.43 10.42 10.31
C VAL A 34 -5.16 9.98 11.75
N GLY A 35 -4.75 8.72 11.97
CA GLY A 35 -4.43 8.20 13.29
C GLY A 35 -3.18 8.85 13.91
N ILE A 36 -2.14 9.12 13.10
CA ILE A 36 -0.96 9.86 13.55
C ILE A 36 -1.33 11.31 13.85
N PHE A 37 -2.10 11.96 12.97
CA PHE A 37 -2.62 13.31 13.21
C PHE A 37 -3.38 13.38 14.54
N ALA A 38 -4.27 12.41 14.79
CA ALA A 38 -5.05 12.37 16.01
C ALA A 38 -4.20 12.25 17.29
N LYS A 39 -3.06 11.57 17.21
CA LYS A 39 -2.12 11.42 18.33
C LYS A 39 -1.24 12.64 18.56
N MET A 40 -0.96 13.43 17.52
CA MET A 40 -0.05 14.57 17.61
C MET A 40 -0.76 15.91 17.84
N ASP A 41 -2.02 16.01 17.44
CA ASP A 41 -2.82 17.21 17.61
C ASP A 41 -3.40 17.34 19.04
N LYS A 42 -3.57 18.58 19.51
CA LYS A 42 -4.14 18.87 20.83
C LYS A 42 -5.67 18.82 20.86
N ALA A 43 -6.32 18.89 19.70
CA ALA A 43 -7.77 18.88 19.57
C ALA A 43 -8.28 18.03 18.38
N PRO A 44 -7.95 16.73 18.32
CA PRO A 44 -8.29 15.86 17.19
C PRO A 44 -9.80 15.65 16.99
N GLN A 45 -10.58 15.90 18.04
CA GLN A 45 -12.02 15.95 18.06
C GLN A 45 -12.66 17.03 17.16
N LEU A 46 -11.90 18.04 16.73
CA LEU A 46 -12.36 19.04 15.76
C LEU A 46 -12.54 18.46 14.35
N LEU A 47 -11.84 17.36 14.03
CA LEU A 47 -11.89 16.69 12.73
C LEU A 47 -12.98 15.62 12.70
N HIS A 48 -13.05 14.78 13.72
CA HIS A 48 -14.18 13.87 13.94
C HIS A 48 -14.18 13.39 15.40
N PRO A 49 -15.35 13.27 16.07
CA PRO A 49 -15.42 12.84 17.47
C PRO A 49 -14.86 11.43 17.71
N LEU A 50 -14.87 10.54 16.71
CA LEU A 50 -14.22 9.23 16.80
C LEU A 50 -12.69 9.29 16.93
N LEU A 51 -12.06 10.41 16.55
CA LEU A 51 -10.63 10.63 16.77
C LEU A 51 -10.32 11.09 18.21
N ALA A 52 -11.33 11.28 19.07
CA ALA A 52 -11.11 11.56 20.48
C ALA A 52 -10.82 10.27 21.29
N ASP A 53 -11.25 9.11 20.80
CA ASP A 53 -11.11 7.86 21.51
C ASP A 53 -9.77 7.16 21.17
N PRO A 54 -8.83 7.10 22.13
CA PRO A 54 -7.53 6.50 21.90
C PRO A 54 -7.60 4.99 21.66
N VAL A 55 -8.63 4.28 22.14
CA VAL A 55 -8.80 2.85 21.91
C VAL A 55 -9.12 2.61 20.44
N TRP A 56 -10.09 3.34 19.89
CA TRP A 56 -10.45 3.25 18.47
C TRP A 56 -9.28 3.61 17.55
N ILE A 57 -8.56 4.69 17.85
CA ILE A 57 -7.41 5.11 17.03
C ILE A 57 -6.29 4.08 17.09
N ASN A 58 -5.95 3.55 18.27
CA ASN A 58 -4.90 2.56 18.41
C ASN A 58 -5.22 1.26 17.69
N SER A 59 -6.46 0.77 17.82
CA SER A 59 -6.92 -0.43 17.10
C SER A 59 -6.92 -0.22 15.58
N ALA A 60 -7.42 0.92 15.11
CA ALA A 60 -7.41 1.26 13.68
C ALA A 60 -5.98 1.36 13.12
N LEU A 61 -5.06 2.01 13.85
CA LEU A 61 -3.64 2.11 13.49
C LEU A 61 -2.99 0.73 13.45
N ALA A 62 -3.24 -0.14 14.43
CA ALA A 62 -2.65 -1.47 14.46
C ALA A 62 -3.06 -2.32 13.25
N ILE A 63 -4.34 -2.28 12.87
CA ILE A 63 -4.87 -2.97 11.69
C ILE A 63 -4.28 -2.36 10.41
N ALA A 64 -4.27 -1.03 10.30
CA ALA A 64 -3.77 -0.34 9.12
C ALA A 64 -2.26 -0.55 8.92
N LEU A 65 -1.46 -0.52 9.98
CA LEU A 65 -0.02 -0.81 9.94
C LEU A 65 0.24 -2.25 9.49
N THR A 66 -0.52 -3.22 10.03
CA THR A 66 -0.38 -4.63 9.63
C THR A 66 -0.74 -4.83 8.16
N CYS A 67 -1.85 -4.23 7.70
CA CYS A 67 -2.28 -4.29 6.31
C CYS A 67 -1.26 -3.65 5.36
N THR A 68 -0.76 -2.47 5.72
CA THR A 68 0.26 -1.73 4.94
C THR A 68 1.58 -2.51 4.89
N ALA A 69 1.99 -3.15 5.99
CA ALA A 69 3.20 -3.96 6.02
C ALA A 69 3.11 -5.16 5.06
N ILE A 70 1.96 -5.86 5.03
CA ILE A 70 1.71 -6.96 4.08
C ILE A 70 1.69 -6.45 2.64
N CYS A 71 0.98 -5.34 2.38
CA CYS A 71 0.92 -4.73 1.04
C CYS A 71 2.29 -4.28 0.55
N THR A 72 3.11 -3.72 1.45
CA THR A 72 4.48 -3.30 1.17
C THR A 72 5.36 -4.50 0.83
N PHE A 73 5.29 -5.58 1.62
CA PHE A 73 6.06 -6.80 1.37
C PHE A 73 5.76 -7.40 0.00
N ILE A 74 4.47 -7.52 -0.36
CA ILE A 74 4.05 -8.02 -1.67
C ILE A 74 4.53 -7.06 -2.78
N SER A 75 4.38 -5.75 -2.58
CA SER A 75 4.81 -4.74 -3.55
C SER A 75 6.31 -4.76 -3.81
N ILE A 76 7.14 -4.99 -2.80
CA ILE A 76 8.60 -5.12 -2.96
C ILE A 76 8.95 -6.35 -3.79
N LYS A 77 8.32 -7.51 -3.51
CA LYS A 77 8.54 -8.72 -4.31
C LYS A 77 8.15 -8.51 -5.78
N LEU A 78 6.99 -7.90 -6.04
CA LEU A 78 6.53 -7.59 -7.39
C LEU A 78 7.45 -6.57 -8.08
N ALA A 79 7.98 -5.58 -7.36
CA ALA A 79 8.92 -4.61 -7.91
C ALA A 79 10.25 -5.26 -8.30
N LEU A 80 10.76 -6.20 -7.50
CA LEU A 80 11.97 -6.97 -7.83
C LEU A 80 11.75 -7.84 -9.07
N GLU A 81 10.60 -8.52 -9.18
CA GLU A 81 10.25 -9.30 -10.37
C GLU A 81 10.10 -8.41 -11.62
N SER A 82 9.40 -7.28 -11.48
CA SER A 82 9.27 -6.30 -12.56
C SER A 82 10.63 -5.78 -13.00
N ASN A 83 11.55 -5.46 -12.08
CA ASN A 83 12.88 -4.96 -12.43
C ASN A 83 13.72 -6.04 -13.14
N LYS A 84 13.61 -7.31 -12.72
CA LYS A 84 14.25 -8.43 -13.43
C LYS A 84 13.73 -8.58 -14.86
N LEU A 85 12.40 -8.50 -15.03
CA LEU A 85 11.75 -8.60 -16.35
C LEU A 85 12.09 -7.40 -17.25
N LYS A 86 12.10 -6.18 -16.71
CA LYS A 86 12.52 -4.96 -17.42
C LYS A 86 13.97 -5.05 -17.89
N LYS A 87 14.88 -5.46 -17.01
CA LYS A 87 16.29 -5.71 -17.34
C LYS A 87 16.46 -6.78 -18.44
N ALA A 88 15.66 -7.85 -18.41
CA ALA A 88 15.69 -8.88 -19.45
C ALA A 88 15.12 -8.40 -20.81
N LEU A 89 14.19 -7.44 -20.79
CA LEU A 89 13.62 -6.81 -21.98
C LEU A 89 14.45 -5.64 -22.50
N ASN A 90 15.48 -5.21 -21.77
CA ASN A 90 16.33 -4.06 -22.05
C ASN A 90 15.53 -2.73 -22.12
N ILE A 91 14.56 -2.59 -21.21
CA ILE A 91 13.69 -1.42 -21.01
C ILE A 91 13.88 -0.90 -19.58
#